data_AF-A0A6B2FZF9-F1
#
_entry.id   AF-A0A6B2FZF9-F1
#
_cell.length_a   1.000
_cell.length_b   1.000
_cell.length_c   1.000
_cell.angle_alpha   90.00
_cell.angle_beta   90.00
_cell.angle_gamma   90.00
#
_symmetry.space_group_name_H-M   'P 1'
#
loop_
_entity.id
_entity.type
_entity.pdbx_description
1 polymer ?
#
loop_
_entity_poly.entity_id
_entity_poly.type
_entity_poly.pdbx_seq_one_letter_code
_entity_poly.pdbx_strand_id
1 'polypeptide(L)'
;MCRLLIDHIETKTKETIVDGEISRLLEGKSQVSIKCLNVDFESKKIESFYDIQLSVKGMKNIYESFDQYCLDEVLEDSNKYHAPQHGLQDAVRRISFLEF
;
A
#
# COMPACT_ATOMS: atom_id res chain seq x y z
N MET A 1 -0.50 -11.47 -14.96
CA MET A 1 -1.29 -12.65 -15.40
C MET A 1 -2.25 -13.12 -14.30
N CYS A 2 -1.84 -13.16 -13.01
CA CYS A 2 -2.73 -13.57 -11.92
C CYS A 2 -3.87 -12.58 -11.61
N ARG A 3 -3.63 -11.25 -11.61
CA ARG A 3 -4.70 -10.25 -11.34
C ARG A 3 -5.91 -10.37 -12.27
N LEU A 4 -5.70 -10.48 -13.57
CA LEU A 4 -6.78 -10.65 -14.56
C LEU A 4 -7.67 -11.88 -14.29
N LEU A 5 -7.09 -12.97 -13.79
CA LEU A 5 -7.87 -14.16 -13.42
C LEU A 5 -8.66 -13.92 -12.14
N ILE A 6 -8.06 -13.29 -11.14
CA ILE A 6 -8.73 -12.92 -9.88
C ILE A 6 -9.90 -11.98 -10.17
N ASP A 7 -9.68 -10.90 -10.94
CA ASP A 7 -10.72 -9.96 -11.37
C ASP A 7 -11.86 -10.66 -12.14
N HIS A 8 -11.51 -11.61 -13.02
CA HIS A 8 -12.49 -12.35 -13.79
C HIS A 8 -13.31 -13.29 -12.91
N ILE A 9 -12.67 -13.98 -11.97
CA ILE A 9 -13.36 -14.86 -11.02
C ILE A 9 -14.25 -14.02 -10.11
N GLU A 10 -13.74 -12.93 -9.52
CA GLU A 10 -14.50 -12.03 -8.65
C GLU A 10 -15.74 -11.49 -9.38
N THR A 11 -15.58 -11.06 -10.64
CA THR A 11 -16.71 -10.58 -11.46
C THR A 11 -17.73 -11.68 -11.78
N LYS A 12 -17.28 -12.93 -11.95
CA LYS A 12 -18.16 -14.08 -12.23
C LYS A 12 -18.83 -14.64 -10.98
N THR A 13 -18.24 -14.45 -9.81
CA THR A 13 -18.79 -14.88 -8.52
C THR A 13 -19.68 -13.84 -7.87
N LYS A 14 -19.68 -12.59 -8.36
CA LYS A 14 -20.67 -11.58 -7.98
C LYS A 14 -22.08 -12.13 -8.13
N GLU A 15 -22.91 -11.90 -7.11
CA GLU A 15 -24.31 -12.38 -7.06
C GLU A 15 -24.48 -13.91 -6.92
N THR A 16 -23.40 -14.64 -6.57
CA THR A 16 -23.47 -16.08 -6.25
C THR A 16 -23.29 -16.34 -4.76
N ILE A 17 -23.49 -17.59 -4.31
CA ILE A 17 -23.26 -18.00 -2.91
C ILE A 17 -21.81 -17.86 -2.43
N VAL A 18 -20.87 -17.67 -3.35
CA VAL A 18 -19.42 -17.52 -3.06
C VAL A 18 -18.94 -16.09 -3.37
N ASP A 19 -19.86 -15.13 -3.46
CA ASP A 19 -19.51 -13.73 -3.62
C ASP A 19 -18.64 -13.25 -2.44
N GLY A 20 -17.55 -12.55 -2.76
CA GLY A 20 -16.58 -12.08 -1.77
C GLY A 20 -15.61 -13.13 -1.20
N GLU A 21 -15.74 -14.43 -1.52
CA GLU A 21 -14.81 -15.46 -1.00
C GLU A 21 -13.38 -15.26 -1.52
N ILE A 22 -13.21 -14.78 -2.75
CA ILE A 22 -11.88 -14.50 -3.32
C ILE A 22 -11.21 -13.33 -2.60
N SER A 23 -11.94 -12.23 -2.37
CA SER A 23 -11.44 -11.11 -1.58
C SER A 23 -11.10 -11.57 -0.17
N ARG A 24 -11.97 -12.34 0.49
CA ARG A 24 -11.69 -12.89 1.82
C ARG A 24 -10.44 -13.77 1.90
N LEU A 25 -10.11 -14.51 0.85
CA LEU A 25 -8.97 -15.43 0.84
C LEU A 25 -7.65 -14.80 0.43
N LEU A 26 -7.69 -13.74 -0.40
CA LEU A 26 -6.51 -13.19 -1.06
C LEU A 26 -6.30 -11.69 -0.83
N GLU A 27 -7.29 -10.98 -0.30
CA GLU A 27 -7.19 -9.55 0.01
C GLU A 27 -6.52 -9.37 1.37
N GLY A 28 -5.36 -8.73 1.38
CA GLY A 28 -4.77 -8.13 2.56
C GLY A 28 -5.08 -6.63 2.64
N LYS A 29 -4.90 -6.04 3.81
CA LYS A 29 -5.05 -4.59 4.01
C LYS A 29 -3.74 -3.99 4.49
N SER A 30 -3.33 -2.91 3.85
CA SER A 30 -2.20 -2.08 4.29
C SER A 30 -2.69 -0.66 4.57
N GLN A 31 -1.98 0.03 5.45
CA GLN A 31 -2.19 1.42 5.77
C GLN A 31 -0.97 2.21 5.30
N VAL A 32 -1.18 3.17 4.42
CA VAL A 32 -0.20 4.18 4.05
C VAL A 32 -0.43 5.42 4.90
N SER A 33 0.57 5.79 5.70
CA SER A 33 0.57 7.00 6.52
C SER A 33 1.56 7.99 5.95
N ILE A 34 1.12 9.23 5.69
CA ILE A 34 1.99 10.31 5.23
C ILE A 34 1.89 11.44 6.25
N LYS A 35 2.99 11.71 6.94
CA LYS A 35 3.07 12.77 7.95
C LYS A 35 3.95 13.90 7.45
N CYS A 36 3.41 15.11 7.37
CA CYS A 36 4.20 16.29 7.03
C CYS A 36 5.18 16.64 8.16
N LEU A 37 6.37 17.09 7.81
CA LEU A 37 7.42 17.46 8.76
C LEU A 37 7.28 18.89 9.26
N ASN A 38 6.89 19.81 8.37
CA ASN A 38 6.83 21.25 8.64
C ASN A 38 5.44 21.75 9.08
N VAL A 39 4.42 20.90 9.00
CA VAL A 39 3.03 21.23 9.37
C VAL A 39 2.40 20.06 10.11
N ASP A 40 1.48 20.34 11.04
CA ASP A 40 0.74 19.31 11.79
C ASP A 40 -0.38 18.72 10.93
N PHE A 41 0.03 17.99 9.89
CA PHE A 41 -0.88 17.30 8.97
C PHE A 41 -0.41 15.86 8.80
N GLU A 42 -1.34 14.92 8.98
CA GLU A 42 -1.15 13.50 8.73
C GLU A 42 -2.31 12.99 7.87
N SER A 43 -1.97 12.27 6.81
CA SER A 43 -2.92 11.53 5.99
C SER A 43 -2.73 10.04 6.23
N LYS A 44 -3.79 9.34 6.60
CA LYS A 44 -3.82 7.88 6.71
C LYS A 44 -4.81 7.33 5.70
N LYS A 45 -4.35 6.39 4.89
CA LYS A 45 -5.16 5.71 3.89
C LYS A 45 -5.02 4.21 4.05
N ILE A 46 -6.14 3.53 4.15
CA ILE A 46 -6.19 2.07 4.12
C ILE A 46 -6.38 1.65 2.66
N GLU A 47 -5.54 0.73 2.19
CA GLU A 47 -5.54 0.19 0.84
C GLU A 47 -5.58 -1.33 0.89
N SER A 48 -6.53 -1.91 0.16
CA SER A 48 -6.58 -3.34 -0.11
C SER A 48 -5.50 -3.74 -1.11
N PHE A 49 -4.85 -4.87 -0.90
CA PHE A 49 -3.87 -5.43 -1.83
C PHE A 49 -4.10 -6.93 -2.02
N TYR A 50 -3.85 -7.40 -3.24
CA TYR A 50 -3.85 -8.82 -3.59
C TYR A 50 -2.43 -9.39 -3.78
N ASP A 51 -1.44 -8.51 -3.96
CA ASP A 51 -0.03 -8.86 -4.04
C ASP A 51 0.85 -7.69 -3.57
N ILE A 52 2.07 -8.02 -3.15
CA ILE A 52 3.07 -7.07 -2.65
C ILE A 52 4.26 -7.09 -3.60
N GLN A 53 4.68 -5.92 -4.05
CA GLN A 53 5.87 -5.76 -4.88
C GLN A 53 7.08 -5.41 -4.01
N LEU A 54 8.04 -6.32 -3.94
CA LEU A 54 9.25 -6.19 -3.13
C LEU A 54 10.47 -5.89 -4.01
N SER A 55 11.32 -4.97 -3.57
CA SER A 55 12.58 -4.67 -4.26
C SER A 55 13.60 -5.77 -4.00
N VAL A 56 14.12 -6.39 -5.05
CA VAL A 56 15.12 -7.47 -4.97
C VAL A 56 16.55 -6.99 -5.22
N LYS A 57 16.72 -5.80 -5.81
CA LYS A 57 18.05 -5.30 -6.17
C LYS A 57 18.80 -4.87 -4.91
N GLY A 58 19.88 -5.58 -4.60
CA GLY A 58 20.72 -5.28 -3.43
C GLY A 58 20.21 -5.87 -2.12
N MET A 59 19.16 -6.69 -2.14
CA MET A 59 18.63 -7.38 -0.96
C MET A 59 19.09 -8.84 -0.97
N LYS A 60 19.48 -9.37 0.20
CA LYS A 60 19.99 -10.74 0.33
C LYS A 60 18.88 -11.77 0.44
N ASN A 61 17.73 -11.40 0.99
CA ASN A 61 16.60 -12.29 1.23
C ASN A 61 15.28 -11.52 1.27
N ILE A 62 14.17 -12.24 1.35
CA ILE A 62 12.82 -11.66 1.35
C ILE A 62 12.55 -10.77 2.57
N TYR A 63 13.14 -11.08 3.73
CA TYR A 63 12.96 -10.29 4.95
C TYR A 63 13.56 -8.90 4.79
N GLU A 64 14.79 -8.79 4.25
CA GLU A 64 15.41 -7.50 3.97
C GLU A 64 14.58 -6.67 2.96
N SER A 65 14.04 -7.32 1.93
CA SER A 65 13.15 -6.65 0.98
C SER A 65 11.85 -6.15 1.64
N PHE A 66 11.32 -6.90 2.62
CA PHE A 66 10.12 -6.53 3.36
C PHE A 66 10.39 -5.38 4.34
N ASP A 67 11.51 -5.43 5.04
CA ASP A 67 11.96 -4.35 5.93
C ASP A 67 12.15 -3.05 5.13
N GLN A 68 12.76 -3.13 3.95
CA GLN A 68 12.90 -2.00 3.04
C GLN A 68 11.54 -1.47 2.56
N TYR A 69 10.56 -2.35 2.33
CA TYR A 69 9.22 -1.97 1.88
C TYR A 69 8.44 -1.19 2.97
N CYS A 70 8.63 -1.57 4.23
CA CYS A 70 8.03 -0.90 5.39
C CYS A 70 8.82 0.32 5.88
N LEU A 71 10.01 0.56 5.32
CA LEU A 71 10.89 1.65 5.74
C LEU A 71 10.27 3.01 5.43
N ASP A 72 10.51 3.97 6.32
CA ASP A 72 10.06 5.34 6.16
C ASP A 72 10.72 5.98 4.93
N GLU A 73 9.89 6.37 3.98
CA GLU A 73 10.31 7.10 2.78
C GLU A 73 10.16 8.60 3.03
N VAL A 74 11.27 9.34 2.91
CA VAL A 74 11.27 10.80 3.02
C VAL A 74 10.90 11.39 1.66
N LEU A 75 9.83 12.16 1.64
CA LEU A 75 9.29 12.88 0.49
C LEU A 75 9.84 14.32 0.53
N GLU A 76 10.97 14.55 -0.14
CA GLU A 76 11.66 15.84 -0.17
C GLU A 76 11.97 16.32 -1.61
N ASP A 77 12.44 17.55 -1.74
CA ASP A 77 12.82 18.19 -3.02
C ASP A 77 11.77 18.09 -4.13
N SER A 78 12.02 17.26 -5.15
CA SER A 78 11.13 17.04 -6.30
C SER A 78 9.99 16.08 -6.02
N ASN A 79 10.01 15.37 -4.88
CA ASN A 79 9.03 14.37 -4.47
C ASN A 79 8.20 14.83 -3.25
N LYS A 80 8.08 16.14 -3.02
CA LYS A 80 7.29 16.71 -1.92
C LYS A 80 5.82 16.27 -1.98
N TYR A 81 5.23 16.05 -0.82
CA TYR A 81 3.82 15.69 -0.68
C TYR A 81 2.91 16.90 -0.88
N HIS A 82 1.80 16.73 -1.61
CA HIS A 82 0.81 17.80 -1.79
C HIS A 82 -0.27 17.73 -0.69
N ALA A 83 -0.08 18.50 0.37
CA ALA A 83 -1.04 18.61 1.46
C ALA A 83 -2.21 19.54 1.04
N PRO A 84 -3.49 19.11 1.16
CA PRO A 84 -4.65 19.84 0.64
C PRO A 84 -4.75 21.32 1.04
N GLN A 85 -4.33 21.66 2.26
CA GLN A 85 -4.40 23.03 2.80
C GLN A 85 -3.04 23.72 2.92
N HIS A 86 -1.93 23.01 2.67
CA HIS A 86 -0.56 23.50 2.93
C HIS A 86 0.37 23.43 1.71
N GLY A 87 -0.12 23.00 0.55
CA GLY A 87 0.67 22.89 -0.68
C GLY A 87 1.75 21.82 -0.60
N LEU A 88 2.87 22.02 -1.30
CA LEU A 88 3.99 21.08 -1.31
C LEU A 88 4.74 21.12 0.03
N GLN A 89 4.83 19.98 0.70
CA GLN A 89 5.45 19.82 2.00
C GLN A 89 6.41 18.65 2.01
N ASP A 90 7.49 18.80 2.78
CA ASP A 90 8.35 17.68 3.11
C ASP A 90 7.56 16.76 4.06
N ALA A 91 7.56 15.46 3.76
CA ALA A 91 6.75 14.49 4.50
C ALA A 91 7.47 13.16 4.63
N VAL A 92 7.03 12.35 5.57
CA VAL A 92 7.47 10.97 5.74
C VAL A 92 6.31 10.06 5.40
N ARG A 93 6.50 9.19 4.42
CA ARG A 93 5.56 8.15 4.02
C ARG A 93 5.98 6.82 4.63
N ARG A 94 5.06 6.19 5.34
CA ARG A 94 5.22 4.86 5.94
C ARG A 94 4.12 3.94 5.44
N ILE A 95 4.45 2.67 5.22
CA ILE A 95 3.48 1.62 4.95
C ILE A 95 3.45 0.66 6.14
N SER A 96 2.26 0.22 6.54
CA SER A 96 2.07 -0.75 7.61
C SER A 96 1.00 -1.76 7.23
N PHE A 97 1.23 -3.05 7.45
CA PHE A 97 0.25 -4.08 7.16
C PHE A 97 -0.73 -4.23 8.32
N LEU A 98 -2.02 -4.23 8.01
CA LEU A 98 -3.11 -4.39 8.97
C LEU A 98 -3.66 -5.83 8.97
N GLU A 99 -3.86 -6.40 7.78
CA GLU A 99 -4.42 -7.74 7.58
C GLU A 99 -3.67 -8.46 6.45
N PHE A 100 -3.49 -9.79 6.59
CA PHE A 100 -2.82 -10.69 5.66
C PHE A 100 -3.73 -11.84 5.25
#